data_AF-A0A2M8DWW3-F1
#
_entry.id   AF-A0A2M8DWW3-F1
#
_cell.length_a   1.000
_cell.length_b   1.000
_cell.length_c   1.000
_cell.angle_alpha   90.00
_cell.angle_beta   90.00
_cell.angle_gamma   90.00
#
_symmetry.space_group_name_H-M   'P 1'
#
loop_
_entity.id
_entity.type
_entity.pdbx_description
1 polymer ?
#
loop_
_entity_poly.entity_id
_entity_poly.type
_entity_poly.pdbx_seq_one_letter_code
_entity_poly.pdbx_strand_id
1 'polypeptide(L)'
;VLSDAGYAQLIANTTQLNKVGTALSDIAAVHALTDVTGFGLLGHLLEMCRGAGLTGEVQFEQVPVLSAALPLAQQGYGPGAIERNMASYGEDVIFAAGLASWQQRLLADAQTSGGLLVSVAPESAKEVLACFRQAGFAQAAVIGRMKPGAPGVVVG
;
A
#
# COMPACT_ATOMS: atom_id res chain seq x y z
N VAL A 1 -8.94 2.58 -23.47
CA VAL A 1 -9.89 1.51 -23.04
C VAL A 1 -9.06 0.36 -22.50
N LEU A 2 -9.39 -0.21 -21.34
CA LEU A 2 -8.67 -1.36 -20.79
C LEU A 2 -8.82 -2.56 -21.72
N SER A 3 -7.79 -3.42 -21.79
CA SER A 3 -7.93 -4.74 -22.41
C SER A 3 -8.80 -5.65 -21.53
N ASP A 4 -9.33 -6.72 -22.11
CA ASP A 4 -10.11 -7.73 -21.36
C ASP A 4 -9.31 -8.30 -20.19
N ALA A 5 -8.01 -8.54 -20.38
CA ALA A 5 -7.11 -8.99 -19.31
C ALA A 5 -6.95 -7.94 -18.20
N GLY A 6 -6.84 -6.65 -18.55
CA GLY A 6 -6.77 -5.57 -17.58
C GLY A 6 -8.08 -5.42 -16.78
N TYR A 7 -9.22 -5.58 -17.45
CA TYR A 7 -10.53 -5.55 -16.79
C TYR A 7 -10.73 -6.76 -15.87
N ALA A 8 -10.31 -7.95 -16.29
CA ALA A 8 -10.32 -9.14 -15.44
C ALA A 8 -9.41 -8.98 -14.21
N GLN A 9 -8.22 -8.38 -14.36
CA GLN A 9 -7.34 -8.07 -13.24
C GLN A 9 -7.98 -7.09 -12.24
N LEU A 10 -8.67 -6.06 -12.74
CA LEU A 10 -9.44 -5.13 -11.91
C LEU A 10 -10.52 -5.85 -11.09
N ILE A 11 -11.33 -6.69 -11.74
CA ILE A 11 -12.39 -7.45 -11.05
C ILE A 11 -11.79 -8.39 -10.03
N ALA A 12 -10.77 -9.16 -10.40
CA ALA A 12 -10.12 -10.11 -9.49
C ALA A 12 -9.60 -9.41 -8.23
N ASN A 13 -8.94 -8.25 -8.38
CA ASN A 13 -8.42 -7.48 -7.26
C ASN A 13 -9.55 -6.92 -6.37
N THR A 14 -10.56 -6.29 -6.98
CA THR A 14 -11.63 -5.58 -6.23
C THR A 14 -12.70 -6.52 -5.65
N THR A 15 -12.67 -7.81 -5.99
CA THR A 15 -13.59 -8.83 -5.45
C THR A 15 -12.88 -9.86 -4.56
N GLN A 16 -11.56 -9.76 -4.38
CA GLN A 16 -10.81 -10.63 -3.49
C GLN A 16 -11.06 -10.25 -2.02
N LEU A 17 -11.59 -11.19 -1.24
CA LEU A 17 -11.93 -10.95 0.16
C LEU A 17 -10.69 -10.98 1.06
N ASN A 18 -10.55 -9.96 1.92
CA ASN A 18 -9.51 -9.86 2.95
C ASN A 18 -9.72 -10.82 4.15
N LYS A 19 -10.21 -12.05 3.93
CA LYS A 19 -10.44 -13.05 4.98
C LYS A 19 -9.17 -13.44 5.75
N VAL A 20 -8.00 -13.25 5.12
CA VAL A 20 -6.70 -13.49 5.74
C VAL A 20 -6.45 -12.62 6.98
N GLY A 21 -7.12 -11.47 7.08
CA GLY A 21 -6.97 -10.54 8.21
C GLY A 21 -7.20 -11.19 9.57
N THR A 22 -8.17 -12.10 9.69
CA THR A 22 -8.45 -12.84 10.94
C THR A 22 -7.29 -13.77 11.31
N ALA A 23 -6.72 -14.50 10.35
CA ALA A 23 -5.57 -15.37 10.63
C ALA A 23 -4.33 -14.55 11.01
N LEU A 24 -4.15 -13.36 10.41
CA LEU A 24 -3.05 -12.47 10.73
C LEU A 24 -3.17 -11.85 12.12
N SER A 25 -4.40 -11.57 12.59
CA SER A 25 -4.60 -11.03 13.94
C SER A 25 -4.25 -12.00 15.06
N ASP A 26 -4.20 -13.31 14.78
CA ASP A 26 -3.80 -14.32 15.74
C ASP A 26 -2.26 -14.44 15.88
N ILE A 27 -1.49 -13.80 15.00
CA ILE A 27 -0.03 -13.81 15.02
C ILE A 27 0.44 -12.71 15.98
N ALA A 28 0.97 -13.08 17.14
CA ALA A 28 1.40 -12.14 18.19
C ALA A 28 2.44 -11.09 17.73
N ALA A 29 3.22 -11.40 16.69
CA ALA A 29 4.20 -10.50 16.10
C ALA A 29 3.58 -9.42 15.19
N VAL A 30 2.29 -9.52 14.84
CA VAL A 30 1.56 -8.48 14.10
C VAL A 30 1.16 -7.38 15.08
N HIS A 31 1.71 -6.18 14.87
CA HIS A 31 1.49 -5.03 15.76
C HIS A 31 0.33 -4.15 15.32
N ALA A 32 0.06 -4.11 14.00
CA ALA A 32 -1.04 -3.32 13.46
C ALA A 32 -1.46 -3.86 12.09
N LEU A 33 -2.74 -3.70 11.77
CA LEU A 33 -3.36 -4.14 10.52
C LEU A 33 -4.43 -3.14 10.12
N THR A 34 -4.41 -2.70 8.87
CA THR A 34 -5.44 -1.84 8.26
C THR A 34 -5.69 -2.30 6.81
N ASP A 35 -6.83 -1.93 6.24
CA ASP A 35 -7.07 -2.03 4.80
C ASP A 35 -6.55 -0.78 4.07
N VAL A 36 -6.19 -0.91 2.79
CA VAL A 36 -5.81 0.23 1.95
C VAL A 36 -6.96 0.56 1.02
N THR A 37 -7.58 1.71 1.24
CA THR A 37 -8.80 2.13 0.52
C THR A 37 -8.71 3.58 0.01
N GLY A 38 -9.70 4.44 0.35
CA GLY A 38 -9.92 5.74 -0.30
C GLY A 38 -8.78 6.75 -0.14
N PHE A 39 -7.97 6.62 0.92
CA PHE A 39 -6.80 7.48 1.16
C PHE A 39 -5.51 6.99 0.50
N GLY A 40 -5.57 5.89 -0.25
CA GLY A 40 -4.38 5.28 -0.86
C GLY A 40 -3.41 4.72 0.18
N LEU A 41 -2.29 4.20 -0.31
CA LEU A 41 -1.28 3.57 0.55
C LEU A 41 -0.66 4.59 1.52
N LEU A 42 -0.35 5.80 1.04
CA LEU A 42 0.29 6.82 1.87
C LEU A 42 -0.60 7.26 3.02
N GLY A 43 -1.88 7.52 2.78
CA GLY A 43 -2.79 7.98 3.82
C GLY A 43 -2.97 6.93 4.91
N HIS A 44 -3.23 5.68 4.54
CA HIS A 44 -3.40 4.57 5.49
C HIS A 44 -2.12 4.27 6.28
N LEU A 45 -0.95 4.27 5.62
CA LEU A 45 0.32 4.12 6.31
C LEU A 45 0.59 5.29 7.28
N LEU A 46 0.27 6.52 6.88
CA LEU A 46 0.45 7.69 7.73
C LEU A 46 -0.45 7.63 8.98
N GLU A 47 -1.68 7.15 8.87
CA GLU A 47 -2.55 6.93 10.03
C GLU A 47 -1.92 5.93 11.01
N MET A 48 -1.36 4.82 10.52
CA MET A 48 -0.60 3.87 11.36
C MET A 48 0.61 4.55 12.03
N CYS A 49 1.35 5.37 11.27
CA CYS A 49 2.52 6.10 11.77
C CYS A 49 2.14 7.10 12.88
N ARG A 50 1.05 7.83 12.71
CA ARG A 50 0.50 8.77 13.71
C ARG A 50 0.04 8.05 14.98
N GLY A 51 -0.66 6.92 14.83
CA GLY A 51 -1.11 6.12 15.98
C GLY A 51 0.06 5.51 16.77
N ALA A 52 1.14 5.12 16.09
CA ALA A 52 2.30 4.51 16.71
C ALA A 52 3.39 5.50 17.17
N GLY A 53 3.35 6.76 16.72
CA GLY A 53 4.44 7.71 16.96
C GLY A 53 5.73 7.33 16.23
N LEU A 54 5.62 6.82 15.00
CA LEU A 54 6.74 6.28 14.21
C LEU A 54 6.75 6.85 12.79
N THR A 55 7.88 6.70 12.10
CA THR A 55 8.01 6.99 10.67
C THR A 55 7.94 5.71 9.85
N GLY A 56 7.14 5.70 8.78
CA GLY A 56 7.10 4.60 7.80
C GLY A 56 8.07 4.86 6.66
N GLU A 57 9.01 3.95 6.40
CA GLU A 57 9.87 3.99 5.21
C GLU A 57 9.33 3.01 4.17
N VAL A 58 8.96 3.50 2.99
CA VAL A 58 8.50 2.72 1.84
C VAL A 58 9.60 2.66 0.79
N GLN A 59 9.83 1.47 0.23
CA GLN A 59 10.67 1.25 -0.95
C GLN A 59 9.74 1.09 -2.14
N PHE A 60 9.67 2.09 -3.03
CA PHE A 60 8.68 2.09 -4.10
C PHE A 60 8.79 0.84 -5.00
N GLU A 61 10.00 0.37 -5.29
CA GLU A 61 10.23 -0.79 -6.17
C GLU A 61 9.60 -2.08 -5.62
N GLN A 62 9.33 -2.14 -4.32
CA GLN A 62 8.73 -3.29 -3.65
C GLN A 62 7.20 -3.20 -3.57
N VAL A 63 6.61 -2.04 -3.90
CA VAL A 63 5.16 -1.84 -3.87
C VAL A 63 4.52 -2.61 -5.04
N PRO A 64 3.62 -3.56 -4.77
CA PRO A 64 2.93 -4.28 -5.84
C PRO A 64 2.02 -3.33 -6.62
N VAL A 65 2.16 -3.33 -7.94
CA VAL A 65 1.34 -2.51 -8.85
C VAL A 65 0.67 -3.42 -9.87
N LEU A 66 -0.64 -3.22 -10.09
CA LEU A 66 -1.35 -3.91 -11.16
C LEU A 66 -0.71 -3.59 -12.50
N SER A 67 -0.33 -4.63 -13.25
CA SER A 67 0.34 -4.49 -14.55
C SER A 67 -0.47 -3.64 -15.54
N ALA A 68 -1.80 -3.71 -15.51
CA ALA A 68 -2.67 -2.87 -16.33
C ALA A 68 -2.70 -1.39 -15.91
N ALA A 69 -2.40 -1.08 -14.65
CA ALA A 69 -2.40 0.29 -14.12
C ALA A 69 -1.09 1.03 -14.38
N LEU A 70 0.04 0.32 -14.39
CA LEU A 70 1.37 0.92 -14.56
C LEU A 70 1.51 1.82 -15.81
N PRO A 71 1.17 1.37 -17.04
CA PRO A 71 1.29 2.23 -18.23
C PRO A 71 0.32 3.41 -18.20
N LEU A 72 -0.82 3.29 -17.52
CA LEU A 72 -1.80 4.36 -17.37
C LEU A 72 -1.26 5.45 -16.42
N ALA A 73 -0.72 5.04 -15.28
CA ALA A 73 -0.10 5.94 -14.32
C ALA A 73 1.08 6.71 -14.94
N GLN A 74 1.93 6.03 -15.71
CA GLN A 74 3.05 6.64 -16.42
C GLN A 74 2.61 7.68 -17.48
N GLN A 75 1.42 7.51 -18.06
CA GLN A 75 0.79 8.49 -18.97
C GLN A 75 0.07 9.62 -18.22
N GLY A 76 0.07 9.61 -16.89
CA GLY A 76 -0.59 10.62 -16.05
C GLY A 76 -2.07 10.33 -15.76
N TYR A 77 -2.61 9.20 -16.20
CA TYR A 77 -3.99 8.83 -15.87
C TYR A 77 -4.12 8.45 -14.40
N GLY A 78 -5.16 8.97 -13.77
CA GLY A 78 -5.55 8.65 -12.40
C GLY A 78 -6.78 9.45 -11.99
N PRO A 79 -7.52 9.02 -10.97
CA PRO A 79 -8.69 9.76 -10.49
C PRO A 79 -8.28 11.07 -9.82
N GLY A 80 -9.16 12.06 -9.85
CA GLY A 80 -8.96 13.33 -9.13
C GLY A 80 -8.86 13.18 -7.60
N ALA A 81 -9.12 11.98 -7.06
CA ALA A 81 -8.86 11.64 -5.67
C ALA A 81 -7.38 11.72 -5.29
N ILE A 82 -6.46 11.47 -6.23
CA ILE A 82 -5.01 11.56 -6.00
C ILE A 82 -4.63 12.94 -5.47
N GLU A 83 -5.06 14.00 -6.15
CA GLU A 83 -4.72 15.37 -5.77
C GLU A 83 -5.36 15.75 -4.42
N ARG A 84 -6.58 15.27 -4.13
CA ARG A 84 -7.24 15.49 -2.85
C ARG A 84 -6.48 14.80 -1.71
N ASN A 85 -6.03 13.57 -1.95
CA ASN A 85 -5.25 12.81 -0.99
C ASN A 85 -3.89 13.49 -0.74
N MET A 86 -3.17 13.87 -1.80
CA MET A 86 -1.91 14.62 -1.70
C MET A 86 -2.08 15.97 -0.98
N ALA A 87 -3.16 16.71 -1.22
CA ALA A 87 -3.43 17.96 -0.51
C ALA A 87 -3.77 17.74 0.98
N SER A 88 -4.25 16.55 1.35
CA SER A 88 -4.67 16.23 2.72
C SER A 88 -3.50 15.84 3.62
N TYR A 89 -2.47 15.18 3.07
CA TYR A 89 -1.38 14.62 3.87
C TYR A 89 0.02 14.77 3.26
N GLY A 90 0.17 15.41 2.10
CA GLY A 90 1.43 15.47 1.37
C GLY A 90 2.56 16.18 2.14
N GLU A 91 2.23 17.07 3.09
CA GLU A 91 3.21 17.73 3.96
C GLU A 91 3.89 16.75 4.94
N ASP A 92 3.25 15.62 5.25
CA ASP A 92 3.78 14.57 6.11
C ASP A 92 4.48 13.44 5.32
N VAL A 93 4.61 13.60 4.00
CA VAL A 93 5.24 12.62 3.11
C VAL A 93 6.47 13.21 2.44
N ILE A 94 7.61 12.55 2.60
CA ILE A 94 8.89 12.94 1.99
C ILE A 94 9.21 11.94 0.89
N PHE A 95 9.30 12.41 -0.36
CA PHE A 95 9.72 11.60 -1.50
C PHE A 95 11.20 11.81 -1.80
N ALA A 96 11.92 10.74 -2.14
CA ALA A 96 13.27 10.84 -2.66
C ALA A 96 13.29 11.64 -3.97
N ALA A 97 14.36 12.43 -4.17
CA ALA A 97 14.48 13.33 -5.34
C ALA A 97 14.44 12.60 -6.69
N GLY A 98 14.77 11.30 -6.73
CA GLY A 98 14.72 10.48 -7.94
C GLY A 98 13.35 9.88 -8.26
N LEU A 99 12.35 10.03 -7.38
CA LEU A 99 11.06 9.39 -7.55
C LEU A 99 10.18 10.19 -8.52
N ALA A 100 9.79 9.57 -9.63
CA ALA A 100 9.00 10.21 -10.67
C ALA A 100 7.59 10.58 -10.19
N SER A 101 7.00 11.62 -10.78
CA SER A 101 5.66 12.09 -10.40
C SER A 101 4.59 11.00 -10.47
N TRP A 102 4.63 10.12 -11.47
CA TRP A 102 3.65 9.03 -11.58
C TRP A 102 3.76 8.02 -10.42
N GLN A 103 4.96 7.81 -9.87
CA GLN A 103 5.19 6.92 -8.72
C GLN A 103 4.55 7.52 -7.47
N GLN A 104 4.79 8.82 -7.23
CA GLN A 104 4.18 9.57 -6.11
C GLN A 104 2.65 9.54 -6.19
N ARG A 105 2.10 9.83 -7.37
CA ARG A 105 0.65 9.81 -7.66
C ARG A 105 0.05 8.43 -7.39
N LEU A 106 0.74 7.36 -7.79
CA LEU A 106 0.26 5.99 -7.62
C LEU A 106 0.12 5.62 -6.14
N LEU A 107 1.05 6.04 -5.29
CA LEU A 107 0.97 5.77 -3.84
C LEU A 107 -0.17 6.53 -3.13
N ALA A 108 -0.64 7.63 -3.73
CA ALA A 108 -1.79 8.40 -3.26
C ALA A 108 -3.12 8.01 -3.93
N ASP A 109 -3.11 7.05 -4.86
CA ASP A 109 -4.29 6.63 -5.59
C ASP A 109 -5.31 5.93 -4.70
N ALA A 110 -6.57 6.38 -4.78
CA ALA A 110 -7.66 5.86 -3.96
C ALA A 110 -8.02 4.44 -4.40
N GLN A 111 -7.87 3.48 -3.50
CA GLN A 111 -8.17 2.08 -3.76
C GLN A 111 -9.62 1.75 -3.42
N THR A 112 -10.31 1.04 -4.32
CA THR A 112 -11.62 0.44 -4.04
C THR A 112 -11.41 -1.01 -3.66
N SER A 113 -11.84 -1.40 -2.45
CA SER A 113 -11.64 -2.77 -1.93
C SER A 113 -10.19 -3.24 -2.06
N GLY A 114 -9.24 -2.42 -1.60
CA GLY A 114 -7.82 -2.79 -1.64
C GLY A 114 -7.45 -3.87 -0.63
N GLY A 115 -6.18 -4.25 -0.66
CA GLY A 115 -5.63 -5.28 0.22
C GLY A 115 -5.41 -4.79 1.66
N LEU A 116 -4.78 -5.65 2.46
CA LEU A 116 -4.37 -5.33 3.83
C LEU A 116 -2.93 -4.81 3.87
N LEU A 117 -2.69 -3.80 4.70
CA LEU A 117 -1.38 -3.33 5.11
C LEU A 117 -1.12 -3.78 6.55
N VAL A 118 0.04 -4.38 6.79
CA VAL A 118 0.37 -5.04 8.06
C VAL A 118 1.74 -4.58 8.55
N SER A 119 1.81 -4.18 9.82
CA SER A 119 3.05 -3.97 10.54
C SER A 119 3.33 -5.20 11.41
N VAL A 120 4.51 -5.81 11.23
CA VAL A 120 4.90 -7.07 11.88
C VAL A 120 6.37 -7.00 12.30
N ALA A 121 6.73 -7.70 13.37
CA ALA A 121 8.12 -7.91 13.75
C ALA A 121 8.92 -8.56 12.58
N PRO A 122 10.16 -8.11 12.30
CA PRO A 122 10.95 -8.58 11.15
C PRO A 122 11.10 -10.10 11.07
N GLU A 123 11.23 -10.78 12.20
CA GLU A 123 11.38 -12.23 12.32
C GLU A 123 10.16 -13.01 11.81
N SER A 124 8.95 -12.43 11.90
CA SER A 124 7.68 -13.05 11.45
C SER A 124 7.22 -12.57 10.08
N ALA A 125 7.98 -11.68 9.41
CA ALA A 125 7.60 -11.18 8.08
C ALA A 125 7.41 -12.30 7.05
N LYS A 126 8.25 -13.35 7.10
CA LYS A 126 8.14 -14.51 6.20
C LYS A 126 6.87 -15.34 6.44
N GLU A 127 6.49 -15.50 7.71
CA GLU A 127 5.29 -16.21 8.13
C GLU A 127 4.04 -15.47 7.66
N VAL A 128 3.94 -14.16 7.94
CA VAL A 128 2.84 -13.30 7.49
C VAL A 128 2.70 -13.33 5.96
N LEU A 129 3.81 -13.24 5.22
CA LEU A 129 3.77 -13.35 3.77
C LEU A 129 3.31 -14.74 3.29
N ALA A 130 3.64 -15.82 4.02
CA ALA A 130 3.15 -17.14 3.70
C ALA A 130 1.63 -17.24 3.90
N CYS A 131 1.07 -16.65 4.96
CA CYS A 131 -0.37 -16.57 5.19
C CYS A 131 -1.08 -15.83 4.04
N PHE A 132 -0.55 -14.68 3.61
CA PHE A 132 -1.07 -13.96 2.44
C PHE A 132 -1.08 -14.83 1.18
N ARG A 133 0.05 -15.49 0.86
CA ARG A 133 0.17 -16.34 -0.32
C ARG A 133 -0.80 -17.53 -0.27
N GLN A 134 -0.95 -18.18 0.89
CA GLN A 134 -1.91 -19.27 1.08
C GLN A 134 -3.36 -18.80 0.89
N ALA A 135 -3.66 -17.55 1.25
CA ALA A 135 -4.95 -16.92 1.03
C ALA A 135 -5.14 -16.35 -0.39
N GLY A 136 -4.22 -16.62 -1.33
CA GLY A 136 -4.32 -16.21 -2.73
C GLY A 136 -3.75 -14.82 -3.04
N PHE A 137 -3.14 -14.13 -2.09
CA PHE A 137 -2.47 -12.85 -2.32
C PHE A 137 -1.02 -13.08 -2.79
N ALA A 138 -0.88 -13.59 -4.02
CA ALA A 138 0.42 -13.97 -4.58
C ALA A 138 1.41 -12.79 -4.70
N GLN A 139 0.89 -11.56 -4.81
CA GLN A 139 1.67 -10.33 -4.93
C GLN A 139 2.00 -9.67 -3.57
N ALA A 140 1.62 -10.27 -2.43
CA ALA A 140 1.94 -9.71 -1.12
C ALA A 140 3.47 -9.59 -0.96
N ALA A 141 3.92 -8.42 -0.52
CA ALA A 141 5.34 -8.06 -0.45
C ALA A 141 5.66 -7.27 0.83
N VAL A 142 6.91 -7.34 1.27
CA VAL A 142 7.43 -6.37 2.23
C VAL A 142 7.76 -5.10 1.45
N ILE A 143 6.98 -4.05 1.68
CA ILE A 143 7.12 -2.77 0.97
C ILE A 143 8.02 -1.76 1.70
N GLY A 144 8.48 -2.08 2.91
CA GLY A 144 9.09 -1.08 3.77
C GLY A 144 9.30 -1.55 5.20
N ARG A 145 9.52 -0.58 6.11
CA ARG A 145 9.67 -0.80 7.55
C ARG A 145 9.26 0.42 8.36
N MET A 146 8.89 0.20 9.62
CA MET A 146 8.69 1.27 10.60
C MET A 146 10.01 1.63 11.27
N LYS A 147 10.21 2.91 11.60
CA LYS A 147 11.38 3.42 12.34
C LYS A 147 10.96 4.39 13.46
N PRO A 148 11.76 4.50 14.54
CA PRO A 148 11.64 5.61 15.48
C PRO A 148 11.79 6.95 14.76
N GLY A 149 10.90 7.90 15.05
CA GLY A 149 10.89 9.22 14.43
C GLY A 149 9.56 9.93 14.61
N ALA A 150 9.47 11.18 14.16
CA ALA A 150 8.19 11.88 14.12
C ALA A 150 7.23 11.16 13.15
N PRO A 151 5.92 11.16 13.43
CA PRO A 151 4.91 10.62 12.52
C PRO A 151 5.07 11.17 11.11
N GLY A 152 5.22 10.28 10.13
CA GLY A 152 5.41 10.65 8.73
C GLY A 152 5.74 9.45 7.86
N VAL A 153 5.76 9.66 6.54
CA VAL A 153 6.13 8.63 5.57
C VAL A 153 7.30 9.13 4.73
N VAL A 154 8.31 8.28 4.56
CA VAL A 154 9.43 8.53 3.64
C VAL A 154 9.37 7.49 2.54
N VAL A 155 9.45 7.92 1.29
CA VAL A 155 9.41 7.04 0.12
C VAL A 155 10.74 7.13 -0.62
N GLY A 156 11.44 6.01 -0.67
CA GLY A 156 12.66 5.78 -1.44
C GLY A 156 12.37 5.17 -2.79
#